data_AF-A0A521YP68-F1
#
_entry.id   AF-A0A521YP68-F1
#
_cell.length_a   1.000
_cell.length_b   1.000
_cell.length_c   1.000
_cell.angle_alpha   90.00
_cell.angle_beta   90.00
_cell.angle_gamma   90.00
#
_symmetry.space_group_name_H-M   'P 1'
#
loop_
_entity.id
_entity.type
_entity.pdbx_description
1 polymer ?
#
loop_
_entity_poly.entity_id
_entity_poly.type
_entity_poly.pdbx_seq_one_letter_code
_entity_poly.pdbx_strand_id
1 'polypeptide(L)'
;MKLATLKDGSRDGQLAVVSRDLTTVHLASGICPTLQKALDDWDFFAPQLQDLYETLNHGKGARHAFAFDPARCMAPLPRAFQWADESAYVNHV
;
A
#
# COMPACT_ATOMS: atom_id res chain seq x y z
N MET A 1 5.68 -5.89 -5.83
CA MET A 1 4.36 -5.47 -5.31
C MET A 1 4.27 -3.95 -5.22
N LYS A 2 3.06 -3.37 -5.34
CA LYS A 2 2.80 -1.94 -5.06
C LYS A 2 1.75 -1.84 -3.96
N LEU A 3 2.02 -1.03 -2.94
CA LEU A 3 1.13 -0.80 -1.79
C LEU A 3 0.72 0.67 -1.75
N ALA A 4 -0.50 0.92 -1.31
CA ALA A 4 -1.03 2.26 -1.10
C ALA A 4 -1.87 2.29 0.19
N THR A 5 -2.07 3.49 0.70
CA THR A 5 -2.98 3.74 1.82
C THR A 5 -4.13 4.60 1.32
N LEU A 6 -5.35 4.10 1.42
CA LEU A 6 -6.56 4.80 1.00
C LEU A 6 -7.22 5.49 2.19
N LYS A 7 -7.79 6.67 1.95
CA LYS A 7 -8.54 7.40 2.98
C LYS A 7 -9.86 6.70 3.29
N ASP A 8 -10.03 6.28 4.54
CA ASP A 8 -11.24 5.62 5.07
C ASP A 8 -11.90 6.38 6.23
N GLY A 9 -11.33 7.52 6.63
CA GLY A 9 -11.79 8.34 7.77
C GLY A 9 -11.03 8.07 9.07
N SER A 10 -10.23 7.00 9.13
CA SER A 10 -9.28 6.76 10.23
C SER A 10 -8.00 7.60 10.06
N ARG A 11 -7.14 7.58 11.07
CA ARG A 11 -5.86 8.33 11.04
C ARG A 11 -4.78 7.65 10.22
N ASP A 12 -4.79 6.32 10.16
CA ASP A 12 -3.80 5.51 9.42
C ASP A 12 -4.25 5.15 8.01
N GLY A 13 -5.52 5.43 7.68
CA GLY A 13 -6.14 4.96 6.44
C GLY A 13 -6.24 3.45 6.39
N GLN A 14 -6.46 2.93 5.18
CA GLN A 14 -6.64 1.51 4.92
C GLN A 14 -5.60 1.01 3.92
N LEU A 15 -4.93 -0.11 4.23
CA LEU A 15 -3.96 -0.72 3.34
C LEU A 15 -4.64 -1.29 2.09
N ALA A 16 -4.03 -1.02 0.93
CA ALA A 16 -4.46 -1.53 -0.35
C ALA A 16 -3.27 -2.00 -1.20
N VAL A 17 -3.50 -3.02 -2.02
CA VAL A 17 -2.57 -3.51 -3.03
C VAL A 17 -2.97 -2.94 -4.38
N VAL A 18 -2.02 -2.31 -5.08
CA VAL A 18 -2.26 -1.67 -6.37
C VAL A 18 -1.63 -2.52 -7.48
N SER A 19 -2.33 -2.66 -8.59
CA SER A 19 -1.85 -3.34 -9.81
C SER A 19 -0.59 -2.68 -10.38
N ARG A 20 0.14 -3.46 -11.19
CA ARG A 20 1.40 -3.03 -11.82
C ARG A 20 1.21 -1.83 -12.74
N ASP A 21 0.11 -1.80 -13.48
CA ASP A 21 -0.25 -0.73 -14.42
C ASP A 21 -0.93 0.48 -13.75
N LEU A 22 -1.15 0.43 -12.43
CA LEU A 22 -1.83 1.46 -11.64
C LEU A 22 -3.29 1.71 -12.08
N THR A 23 -3.97 0.70 -12.64
CA THR A 23 -5.37 0.87 -13.08
C THR A 23 -6.39 0.29 -12.12
N THR A 24 -5.99 -0.71 -11.34
CA THR A 24 -6.83 -1.43 -10.39
C THR A 24 -6.20 -1.54 -9.01
N VAL A 25 -7.04 -1.63 -7.98
CA VAL A 25 -6.65 -1.71 -6.58
C VAL A 25 -7.56 -2.69 -5.84
N HIS A 26 -7.03 -3.32 -4.80
CA HIS A 26 -7.77 -4.20 -3.91
C HIS A 26 -7.44 -3.87 -2.45
N LEU A 27 -8.46 -3.77 -1.59
CA LEU A 27 -8.26 -3.53 -0.15
C LEU A 27 -7.63 -4.76 0.51
N ALA A 28 -6.59 -4.57 1.30
CA ALA A 28 -5.90 -5.65 2.00
C ALA A 28 -6.48 -5.91 3.40
N SER A 29 -7.68 -5.40 3.73
CA SER A 29 -8.25 -5.45 5.09
C SER A 29 -8.45 -6.86 5.65
N GLY A 30 -8.57 -7.89 4.80
CA GLY A 30 -8.61 -9.29 5.22
C GLY A 30 -7.23 -9.88 5.58
N ILE A 31 -6.15 -9.20 5.23
CA ILE A 31 -4.76 -9.58 5.51
C ILE A 31 -4.21 -8.70 6.63
N CYS A 32 -4.20 -7.37 6.42
CA CYS A 32 -3.62 -6.41 7.34
C CYS A 32 -4.34 -5.05 7.22
N PRO A 33 -4.69 -4.38 8.32
CA PRO A 33 -5.49 -3.16 8.26
C PRO A 33 -4.72 -1.94 7.72
N THR A 34 -3.42 -1.82 8.05
CA THR A 34 -2.62 -0.62 7.76
C THR A 34 -1.21 -0.98 7.30
N LEU A 35 -0.54 -0.08 6.58
CA LEU A 35 0.86 -0.31 6.17
C LEU A 35 1.79 -0.39 7.38
N GLN A 36 1.56 0.40 8.44
CA GLN A 36 2.36 0.34 9.66
C GLN A 36 2.30 -1.06 10.27
N LYS A 37 1.10 -1.63 10.40
CA LYS A 37 0.95 -2.98 10.97
C LYS A 37 1.62 -4.06 10.11
N ALA A 38 1.63 -3.88 8.79
CA ALA A 38 2.36 -4.76 7.89
C ALA A 38 3.87 -4.66 8.12
N LEU A 39 4.41 -3.44 8.31
CA LEU A 39 5.83 -3.22 8.59
C LEU A 39 6.25 -3.72 9.98
N ASP A 40 5.35 -3.67 10.98
CA ASP A 40 5.62 -4.17 12.33
C ASP A 40 5.87 -5.69 12.36
N ASP A 41 5.33 -6.45 11.40
CA ASP A 41 5.48 -7.91 11.26
C ASP A 41 5.56 -8.31 9.78
N TRP A 42 6.58 -7.78 9.11
CA TRP A 42 6.69 -7.85 7.65
C TRP A 42 6.80 -9.27 7.11
N ASP A 43 7.59 -10.12 7.76
CA ASP A 43 7.81 -11.49 7.28
C ASP A 43 6.53 -12.33 7.31
N PHE A 44 5.59 -12.01 8.21
CA PHE A 44 4.28 -12.64 8.26
C PHE A 44 3.32 -12.11 7.17
N PHE A 45 3.24 -10.78 6.99
CA PHE A 45 2.25 -10.17 6.09
C PHE A 45 2.68 -10.10 4.63
N ALA A 46 3.99 -9.95 4.35
CA ALA A 46 4.50 -9.72 3.01
C ALA A 46 4.15 -10.85 2.01
N PRO A 47 4.24 -12.15 2.35
CA PRO A 47 3.85 -13.22 1.44
C PRO A 47 2.37 -13.14 1.04
N GLN A 48 1.48 -12.88 2.01
CA GLN A 48 0.04 -12.78 1.76
C GLN A 48 -0.31 -11.57 0.87
N LEU A 49 0.35 -10.44 1.09
CA LEU A 49 0.18 -9.25 0.25
C LEU A 49 0.72 -9.48 -1.17
N GLN A 50 1.82 -10.24 -1.30
CA GLN A 50 2.40 -10.60 -2.59
C GLN A 50 1.47 -11.54 -3.38
N ASP A 51 0.85 -12.54 -2.74
CA ASP A 51 -0.15 -13.42 -3.37
C ASP A 51 -1.35 -12.61 -3.88
N LEU A 52 -1.82 -11.64 -3.09
CA LEU A 52 -2.88 -10.72 -3.50
C LEU A 52 -2.45 -9.86 -4.69
N TYR A 53 -1.21 -9.37 -4.68
CA TYR A 53 -0.63 -8.59 -5.79
C TYR A 53 -0.56 -9.41 -7.08
N GLU A 54 -0.10 -10.66 -7.02
CA GLU A 54 -0.05 -11.54 -8.18
C GLU A 54 -1.45 -11.84 -8.71
N THR A 55 -2.39 -12.19 -7.81
CA THR A 55 -3.79 -12.42 -8.15
C THR A 55 -4.44 -11.22 -8.84
N LEU A 56 -4.16 -10.00 -8.36
CA LEU A 56 -4.65 -8.75 -8.95
C LEU A 56 -4.08 -8.54 -10.36
N ASN A 57 -2.79 -8.83 -10.58
CA ASN A 57 -2.13 -8.63 -11.87
C ASN A 57 -2.45 -9.71 -12.91
N HIS A 58 -2.88 -10.90 -12.49
CA HIS A 58 -3.32 -11.97 -13.41
C HIS A 58 -4.75 -11.74 -13.95
N GLY A 59 -5.45 -10.68 -13.53
CA GLY A 59 -6.69 -10.19 -14.14
C GLY A 59 -7.93 -11.07 -13.97
N LYS A 60 -7.82 -12.22 -13.28
CA LYS A 60 -8.90 -13.23 -13.20
C LYS A 60 -9.35 -13.65 -11.80
N GLY A 61 -8.84 -13.04 -10.71
CA GLY A 61 -9.07 -13.61 -9.37
C GLY A 61 -9.32 -12.65 -8.22
N ALA A 62 -9.02 -11.36 -8.35
CA ALA A 62 -9.18 -10.42 -7.24
C ALA A 62 -10.66 -9.99 -7.11
N ARG A 63 -11.49 -10.83 -6.49
CA ARG A 63 -12.86 -10.46 -6.09
C ARG A 63 -12.81 -9.13 -5.36
N HIS A 64 -13.68 -8.18 -5.69
CA HIS A 64 -13.70 -6.84 -5.08
C HIS A 64 -12.54 -5.91 -5.44
N ALA A 65 -11.72 -6.24 -6.45
CA ALA A 65 -10.86 -5.21 -7.06
C ALA A 65 -11.71 -4.13 -7.75
N PHE A 66 -11.25 -2.88 -7.71
CA PHE A 66 -11.93 -1.74 -8.31
C PHE A 66 -10.91 -0.80 -8.98
N ALA A 67 -11.41 0.17 -9.75
CA ALA A 67 -10.58 1.16 -10.43
C ALA A 67 -9.73 1.95 -9.40
N PHE A 68 -8.44 2.05 -9.66
CA PHE A 68 -7.53 2.82 -8.82
C PHE A 68 -7.71 4.30 -9.10
N ASP A 69 -7.96 5.07 -8.04
CA ASP A 69 -8.02 6.53 -8.08
C ASP A 69 -6.92 7.09 -7.16
N PRO A 70 -5.81 7.61 -7.75
CA PRO A 70 -4.71 8.18 -6.98
C PRO A 70 -5.14 9.35 -6.08
N ALA A 71 -6.20 10.08 -6.41
CA ALA A 71 -6.67 11.22 -5.61
C ALA A 71 -7.26 10.79 -4.25
N ARG A 72 -7.59 9.50 -4.09
CA ARG A 72 -8.05 8.91 -2.82
C ARG A 72 -6.91 8.41 -1.94
N CYS A 73 -5.68 8.40 -2.44
CA CYS A 73 -4.52 7.99 -1.68
C CYS A 73 -4.13 9.03 -0.65
N MET A 74 -3.68 8.52 0.50
CA MET A 74 -2.87 9.26 1.45
C MET A 74 -1.39 8.98 1.14
N ALA A 75 -0.46 9.65 1.84
CA ALA A 75 0.90 9.15 1.91
C ALA A 75 0.89 7.67 2.38
N PRO A 76 1.79 6.79 1.89
CA PRO A 76 1.79 5.37 2.27
C PRO A 76 1.78 5.13 3.78
N LEU A 77 2.53 5.94 4.53
CA LEU A 77 2.39 6.09 5.98
C LEU A 77 1.85 7.50 6.27
N PRO A 78 0.53 7.67 6.50
CA PRO A 78 -0.06 8.98 6.78
C PRO A 78 0.52 9.65 8.03
N ARG A 79 0.98 8.82 8.97
CA ARG A 79 1.78 9.17 10.12
C ARG A 79 2.86 8.10 10.27
N ALA A 80 4.07 8.52 10.54
CA ALA A 80 5.21 7.63 10.74
C ALA A 80 5.84 7.94 12.11
N PHE A 81 6.46 6.92 12.71
CA PHE A 81 7.15 7.09 14.00
C PHE A 81 8.43 7.93 13.89
N GLN A 82 9.02 8.01 12.69
CA GLN A 82 10.23 8.78 12.43
C GLN A 82 10.20 9.31 11.00
N TRP A 83 10.73 10.53 10.83
CA TRP A 83 11.09 11.10 9.54
C TRP A 83 12.51 11.67 9.68
N ALA A 84 13.43 11.14 8.89
CA ALA A 84 14.80 11.61 8.80
C ALA A 84 15.08 11.90 7.33
N ASP A 85 15.56 13.11 7.06
CA ASP A 85 15.85 13.58 5.71
C ASP A 85 17.32 13.99 5.62
N GLU A 86 17.96 13.67 4.50
CA GLU A 86 19.38 13.90 4.26
C GLU A 86 19.58 14.55 2.90
N SER A 87 20.59 15.42 2.81
CA SER A 87 21.04 15.98 1.54
C SER A 87 21.92 15.00 0.76
N ALA A 88 21.30 13.95 0.25
CA ALA A 88 21.98 12.84 -0.43
C ALA A 88 22.78 13.25 -1.69
N TYR A 89 22.47 14.41 -2.28
CA TYR A 89 23.13 14.93 -3.46
C TYR A 89 23.93 16.19 -3.11
N VAL A 90 25.26 16.06 -3.01
CA VAL A 90 26.15 17.17 -2.63
C VAL A 90 25.99 18.39 -3.54
N ASN A 91 25.75 18.19 -4.84
CA ASN A 91 25.55 19.28 -5.80
C ASN A 91 24.26 20.09 -5.59
N HIS A 92 23.34 19.60 -4.75
CA HIS A 92 22.06 20.25 -4.46
C HIS A 92 22.10 21.10 -3.18
N VAL A 93 23.12 20.93 -2.33
CA VAL A 93 23.30 21.67 -1.07
C VAL A 93 23.60 23.14 -1.33
#